data_AF-A0AAD7NT94-F1
#
_entry.id   AF-A0AAD7NT94-F1
#
_cell.length_a   1.000
_cell.length_b   1.000
_cell.length_c   1.000
_cell.angle_alpha   90.00
_cell.angle_beta   90.00
_cell.angle_gamma   90.00
#
_symmetry.space_group_name_H-M   'P 1'
#
loop_
_entity.id
_entity.type
_entity.pdbx_description
1 polymer ?
#
loop_
_entity_poly.entity_id
_entity_poly.type
_entity_poly.pdbx_seq_one_letter_code
_entity_poly.pdbx_strand_id
1 'polypeptide(L)'
;MPVSSNTISFNGREYKLSEFLPEVITLADELAKNAQLKADSPLPADTDFSESEQREVQRQIRAILILPPEAISIFWGAFAAHHLTDVALSLRRLSHATQRHAVSTAIQILSLLPDPKEQPYFRKFLRNAAAAKGIPTIVARAFVDGTSWKRPSGPGHHCALIIHMLFWCDPSLGDDGKASVDADVRATLVPALESVLESTRGSDIEQLQIVEMERLKGILGAIDAMPGAHYLDSTRGYLEGQLDICDGNMCDEDAELSCSKCKTTRYCGKECQSWHWKHGHKVRCFKTDY
;
A
#
# COMPACT_ATOMS: atom_id res chain seq x y z
N MET A 1 18.31 -5.67 21.46
CA MET A 1 16.85 -5.71 21.23
C MET A 1 16.35 -4.27 21.25
N PRO A 2 15.69 -3.77 20.20
CA PRO A 2 15.12 -2.43 20.25
C PRO A 2 13.93 -2.47 21.20
N VAL A 3 14.10 -1.88 22.39
CA VAL A 3 12.96 -1.49 23.22
C VAL A 3 12.15 -0.55 22.36
N SER A 4 10.94 -0.94 21.97
CA SER A 4 9.98 -0.01 21.38
C SER A 4 9.83 1.14 22.38
N SER A 5 10.47 2.26 22.09
CA SER A 5 10.37 3.43 22.95
C SER A 5 8.91 3.86 22.95
N ASN A 6 8.33 3.97 24.14
CA ASN A 6 7.00 4.56 24.30
C ASN A 6 7.00 6.08 24.02
N THR A 7 8.16 6.64 23.68
CA THR A 7 8.34 8.02 23.28
C THR A 7 8.94 8.13 21.87
N ILE A 8 8.56 9.19 21.16
CA ILE A 8 9.16 9.62 19.90
C ILE A 8 9.84 10.96 20.11
N SER A 9 11.01 11.16 19.50
CA SER A 9 11.70 12.46 19.51
C SER A 9 11.46 13.17 18.18
N PHE A 10 10.92 14.38 18.24
CA PHE A 10 10.64 15.20 17.06
C PHE A 10 10.88 16.68 17.35
N ASN A 11 11.67 17.35 16.50
CA ASN A 11 12.09 18.75 16.68
C ASN A 11 12.67 19.06 18.08
N GLY A 12 13.48 18.14 18.61
CA GLY A 12 14.13 18.31 19.93
C GLY A 12 13.20 18.16 21.13
N ARG A 13 11.97 17.67 20.93
CA ARG A 13 11.00 17.37 21.99
C ARG A 13 10.68 15.88 22.00
N GLU A 14 10.51 15.32 23.20
CA GLU A 14 10.00 13.96 23.37
C GLU A 14 8.49 13.98 23.56
N TYR A 15 7.78 13.13 22.82
CA TYR A 15 6.34 12.94 22.93
C TYR A 15 6.05 11.51 23.30
N LYS A 16 5.05 11.26 24.16
CA LYS A 16 4.56 9.89 24.34
C LYS A 16 3.79 9.47 23.10
N LEU A 17 4.04 8.26 22.64
CA LEU A 17 3.39 7.70 21.45
C LEU A 17 1.85 7.69 21.57
N SER A 18 1.34 7.46 22.78
CA SER A 18 -0.10 7.49 23.08
C SER A 18 -0.73 8.86 22.94
N GLU A 19 0.03 9.93 23.20
CA GLU A 19 -0.43 11.32 23.09
C GLU A 19 -0.41 11.78 21.62
N PHE A 20 0.53 11.25 20.82
CA PHE A 20 0.66 11.56 19.40
C PHE A 20 -0.35 10.82 18.51
N LEU A 21 -0.87 9.67 18.96
CA LEU A 21 -1.76 8.82 18.16
C LEU A 21 -3.02 9.55 17.63
N PRO A 22 -3.80 10.29 18.44
CA PRO A 22 -4.98 11.00 17.94
C PRO A 22 -4.64 11.99 16.83
N GLU A 23 -3.49 12.65 16.91
CA GLU A 23 -3.01 13.57 15.88
C GLU A 23 -2.70 12.82 14.58
N VAL A 24 -2.02 11.68 14.66
CA VAL A 24 -1.70 10.84 13.49
C VAL A 24 -2.96 10.32 12.79
N ILE A 25 -3.97 9.90 13.56
CA ILE A 25 -5.26 9.47 13.00
C ILE A 25 -5.95 10.66 12.31
N THR A 26 -5.93 11.83 12.93
CA THR A 26 -6.48 13.06 12.35
C THR A 26 -5.78 13.41 11.03
N LEU A 27 -4.44 13.30 10.98
CA LEU A 27 -3.67 13.52 9.75
C LEU A 27 -4.06 12.53 8.65
N ALA A 28 -4.32 11.26 8.99
CA ALA A 28 -4.75 10.25 8.01
C ALA A 28 -6.15 10.59 7.45
N ASP A 29 -7.07 11.02 8.31
CA ASP A 29 -8.41 11.47 7.91
C ASP A 29 -8.36 12.74 7.05
N GLU A 30 -7.48 13.68 7.39
CA GLU A 30 -7.25 14.90 6.61
C GLU A 30 -6.65 14.57 5.23
N LEU A 31 -5.69 13.63 5.14
CA LEU A 31 -5.14 13.20 3.86
C LEU A 31 -6.23 12.59 2.97
N ALA A 32 -7.05 11.70 3.53
CA ALA A 32 -8.15 11.09 2.80
C ALA A 32 -9.19 12.12 2.33
N LYS A 33 -9.48 13.13 3.16
CA LYS A 33 -10.36 14.24 2.81
C LYS A 33 -9.78 15.11 1.69
N ASN A 34 -8.52 15.54 1.84
CA ASN A 34 -7.86 16.42 0.87
C ASN A 34 -7.65 15.73 -0.48
N ALA A 35 -7.42 14.42 -0.48
CA ALA A 35 -7.35 13.60 -1.67
C ALA A 35 -8.74 13.16 -2.21
N GLN A 36 -9.83 13.71 -1.66
CA GLN A 36 -11.23 13.45 -2.07
C GLN A 36 -11.54 11.95 -2.25
N LEU A 37 -11.06 11.13 -1.31
CA LEU A 37 -11.22 9.67 -1.39
C LEU A 37 -12.58 9.22 -0.85
N LYS A 38 -13.18 10.00 0.05
CA LYS A 38 -14.40 9.61 0.75
C LYS A 38 -15.60 9.56 -0.18
N ALA A 39 -16.41 8.52 -0.02
CA ALA A 39 -17.54 8.26 -0.88
C ALA A 39 -18.67 9.31 -0.79
N ASP A 40 -18.73 10.08 0.30
CA ASP A 40 -19.73 11.12 0.59
C ASP A 40 -19.41 12.48 -0.06
N SER A 41 -18.17 12.67 -0.52
CA SER A 41 -17.73 13.88 -1.21
C SER A 41 -16.83 13.54 -2.42
N PRO A 42 -17.35 12.78 -3.41
CA PRO A 42 -16.57 12.41 -4.58
C PRO A 42 -16.32 13.63 -5.49
N LEU A 43 -15.21 13.59 -6.22
CA LEU A 43 -14.98 14.52 -7.33
C LEU A 43 -16.15 14.45 -8.34
N PRO A 44 -16.63 15.59 -8.86
CA PRO A 44 -17.60 15.59 -9.95
C PRO A 44 -17.05 14.84 -11.17
N ALA A 45 -17.95 14.23 -11.94
CA ALA A 45 -17.60 13.63 -13.21
C ALA A 45 -16.88 14.67 -14.10
N ASP A 46 -15.82 14.23 -14.78
CA ASP A 46 -15.02 15.05 -15.69
C ASP A 46 -14.36 16.30 -15.08
N THR A 47 -14.30 16.36 -13.75
CA THR A 47 -13.57 17.40 -13.01
C THR A 47 -12.38 16.76 -12.30
N ASP A 48 -11.18 17.21 -12.67
CA ASP A 48 -9.94 16.84 -11.98
C ASP A 48 -9.60 17.81 -10.84
N PHE A 49 -8.57 17.49 -10.07
CA PHE A 49 -8.02 18.44 -9.10
C PHE A 49 -7.53 19.72 -9.76
N SER A 50 -7.88 20.84 -9.15
CA SER A 50 -7.19 22.10 -9.36
C SER A 50 -5.72 22.00 -8.95
N GLU A 51 -4.87 22.88 -9.49
CA GLU A 51 -3.47 22.96 -9.06
C GLU A 51 -3.33 23.20 -7.55
N SER A 52 -4.23 23.99 -6.95
CA SER A 52 -4.22 24.28 -5.52
C SER A 52 -4.51 23.04 -4.68
N GLU A 53 -5.54 22.26 -5.03
CA GLU A 53 -5.88 21.02 -4.33
C GLU A 53 -4.74 20.02 -4.45
N GLN A 54 -4.17 19.89 -5.66
CA GLN A 54 -3.05 19.00 -5.89
C GLN A 54 -1.82 19.40 -5.08
N ARG A 55 -1.50 20.71 -5.01
CA ARG A 55 -0.40 21.22 -4.17
C ARG A 55 -0.64 20.95 -2.69
N GLU A 56 -1.88 21.06 -2.23
CA GLU A 56 -2.24 20.80 -0.84
C GLU A 56 -1.97 19.34 -0.45
N VAL A 57 -2.46 18.40 -1.25
CA VAL A 57 -2.22 16.97 -1.00
C VAL A 57 -0.73 16.65 -1.01
N GLN A 58 0.02 17.20 -1.97
CA GLN A 58 1.47 16.98 -2.02
C GLN A 58 2.21 17.59 -0.83
N ARG A 59 1.79 18.76 -0.36
CA ARG A 59 2.35 19.39 0.84
C ARG A 59 2.14 18.49 2.05
N GLN A 60 0.95 17.93 2.19
CA GLN A 60 0.62 17.02 3.29
C GLN A 60 1.43 15.72 3.22
N ILE A 61 1.52 15.07 2.06
CA ILE A 61 2.35 13.86 1.87
C ILE A 61 3.80 14.11 2.27
N ARG A 62 4.38 15.25 1.85
CA ARG A 62 5.75 15.61 2.22
C ARG A 62 5.89 15.90 3.72
N ALA A 63 4.90 16.52 4.34
CA ALA A 63 4.88 16.78 5.77
C ALA A 63 4.76 15.49 6.62
N ILE A 64 4.09 14.46 6.11
CA ILE A 64 4.05 13.15 6.78
C ILE A 64 5.43 12.49 6.75
N LEU A 65 6.15 12.60 5.64
CA LEU A 65 7.46 11.94 5.49
C LEU A 65 8.61 12.57 6.26
N ILE A 66 8.42 13.75 6.87
CA ILE A 66 9.41 14.31 7.79
C ILE A 66 9.24 13.77 9.23
N LEU A 67 8.17 13.01 9.50
CA LEU A 67 7.92 12.43 10.82
C LEU A 67 8.95 11.32 11.13
N PRO A 68 9.15 11.00 12.42
CA PRO A 68 9.96 9.84 12.80
C PRO A 68 9.43 8.53 12.19
N PRO A 69 10.28 7.53 11.89
CA PRO A 69 9.85 6.27 11.26
C PRO A 69 8.69 5.56 11.97
N GLU A 70 8.67 5.58 13.30
CA GLU A 70 7.61 4.97 14.11
C GLU A 70 6.26 5.69 13.90
N ALA A 71 6.30 7.01 13.77
CA ALA A 71 5.13 7.84 13.48
C ALA A 71 4.63 7.63 12.06
N ILE A 72 5.53 7.54 11.07
CA ILE A 72 5.20 7.20 9.68
C ILE A 72 4.51 5.82 9.61
N SER A 73 5.06 4.83 10.33
CA SER A 73 4.48 3.49 10.40
C SER A 73 3.07 3.49 11.01
N ILE A 74 2.85 4.26 12.08
CA ILE A 74 1.51 4.42 12.69
C ILE A 74 0.56 5.13 11.73
N PHE A 75 1.03 6.19 11.06
CA PHE A 75 0.25 6.95 10.10
C PHE A 75 -0.26 6.05 8.98
N TRP A 76 0.63 5.32 8.31
CA TRP A 76 0.23 4.44 7.23
C TRP A 76 -0.60 3.25 7.72
N GLY A 77 -0.39 2.79 8.96
CA GLY A 77 -1.27 1.78 9.58
C GLY A 77 -2.69 2.29 9.81
N ALA A 78 -2.84 3.51 10.34
CA ALA A 78 -4.13 4.16 10.53
C ALA A 78 -4.82 4.43 9.19
N PHE A 79 -4.08 4.99 8.22
CA PHE A 79 -4.57 5.24 6.88
C PHE A 79 -5.03 3.93 6.22
N ALA A 80 -4.20 2.89 6.26
CA ALA A 80 -4.54 1.60 5.68
C ALA A 80 -5.82 1.02 6.27
N ALA A 81 -5.95 1.03 7.60
CA ALA A 81 -7.09 0.45 8.28
C ALA A 81 -8.41 1.18 8.01
N HIS A 82 -8.38 2.51 7.86
CA HIS A 82 -9.60 3.32 7.75
C HIS A 82 -9.97 3.66 6.30
N HIS A 83 -8.98 3.87 5.41
CA HIS A 83 -9.21 4.56 4.13
C HIS A 83 -8.91 3.73 2.89
N LEU A 84 -8.41 2.48 3.00
CA LEU A 84 -8.15 1.65 1.81
C LEU A 84 -9.39 1.35 0.98
N THR A 85 -10.54 1.14 1.63
CA THR A 85 -11.81 0.95 0.94
C THR A 85 -12.23 2.20 0.17
N ASP A 86 -12.03 3.38 0.78
CA ASP A 86 -12.32 4.67 0.14
C ASP A 86 -11.41 4.92 -1.06
N VAL A 87 -10.10 4.62 -0.94
CA VAL A 87 -9.16 4.68 -2.07
C VAL A 87 -9.64 3.78 -3.22
N ALA A 88 -10.03 2.55 -2.91
CA ALA A 88 -10.49 1.59 -3.91
C ALA A 88 -11.80 2.02 -4.58
N LEU A 89 -12.75 2.55 -3.81
CA LEU A 89 -14.00 3.10 -4.35
C LEU A 89 -13.75 4.34 -5.22
N SER A 90 -12.84 5.22 -4.81
CA SER A 90 -12.42 6.39 -5.58
C SER A 90 -11.79 5.97 -6.91
N LEU A 91 -10.80 5.08 -6.90
CA LEU A 91 -10.13 4.59 -8.12
C LEU A 91 -11.10 3.97 -9.14
N ARG A 92 -12.15 3.27 -8.69
CA ARG A 92 -13.17 2.69 -9.59
C ARG A 92 -14.09 3.73 -10.22
N ARG A 93 -14.26 4.89 -9.60
CA ARG A 93 -15.13 5.97 -10.07
C ARG A 93 -14.40 6.95 -10.97
N LEU A 94 -13.11 7.15 -10.72
CA LEU A 94 -12.30 8.13 -11.44
C LEU A 94 -12.04 7.70 -12.89
N SER A 95 -12.08 8.68 -13.79
CA SER A 95 -11.70 8.51 -15.19
C SER A 95 -10.25 8.92 -15.39
N HIS A 96 -9.40 8.04 -15.92
CA HIS A 96 -8.02 8.43 -16.26
C HIS A 96 -7.96 9.51 -17.36
N ALA A 97 -8.97 9.55 -18.24
CA ALA A 97 -9.03 10.50 -19.35
C ALA A 97 -9.33 11.94 -18.88
N THR A 98 -10.16 12.11 -17.86
CA THR A 98 -10.64 13.42 -17.41
C THR A 98 -10.22 13.79 -15.98
N GLN A 99 -9.68 12.84 -15.20
CA GLN A 99 -9.33 13.00 -13.78
C GLN A 99 -7.93 12.41 -13.46
N ARG A 100 -6.96 12.68 -14.34
CA ARG A 100 -5.60 12.10 -14.29
C ARG A 100 -4.86 12.43 -13.00
N HIS A 101 -5.01 13.65 -12.46
CA HIS A 101 -4.35 14.05 -11.22
C HIS A 101 -4.95 13.36 -10.00
N ALA A 102 -6.28 13.20 -9.95
CA ALA A 102 -6.95 12.43 -8.92
C ALA A 102 -6.52 10.95 -8.94
N VAL A 103 -6.52 10.31 -10.12
CA VAL A 103 -6.05 8.92 -10.28
C VAL A 103 -4.60 8.79 -9.82
N SER A 104 -3.72 9.67 -10.29
CA SER A 104 -2.29 9.66 -9.92
C SER A 104 -2.09 9.85 -8.42
N THR A 105 -2.91 10.68 -7.78
CA THR A 105 -2.83 10.94 -6.33
C THR A 105 -3.27 9.71 -5.52
N ALA A 106 -4.37 9.07 -5.90
CA ALA A 106 -4.83 7.85 -5.24
C ALA A 106 -3.80 6.70 -5.37
N ILE A 107 -3.20 6.54 -6.55
CA ILE A 107 -2.12 5.57 -6.79
C ILE A 107 -0.88 5.92 -5.98
N GLN A 108 -0.48 7.20 -5.94
CA GLN A 108 0.66 7.65 -5.15
C GLN A 108 0.47 7.28 -3.68
N ILE A 109 -0.71 7.55 -3.10
CA ILE A 109 -1.01 7.19 -1.72
C ILE A 109 -0.85 5.68 -1.48
N LEU A 110 -1.40 4.84 -2.37
CA LEU A 110 -1.21 3.39 -2.27
C LEU A 110 0.27 2.97 -2.37
N SER A 111 1.03 3.61 -3.27
CA SER A 111 2.45 3.29 -3.50
C SER A 111 3.37 3.68 -2.34
N LEU A 112 2.88 4.48 -1.40
CA LEU A 112 3.60 4.90 -0.20
C LEU A 112 3.26 4.06 1.03
N LEU A 113 2.29 3.15 0.92
CA LEU A 113 2.04 2.18 1.99
C LEU A 113 3.25 1.24 2.14
N PRO A 114 3.62 0.85 3.38
CA PRO A 114 4.68 -0.12 3.58
C PRO A 114 4.36 -1.47 2.94
N ASP A 115 5.40 -2.30 2.74
CA ASP A 115 5.26 -3.64 2.18
C ASP A 115 4.13 -4.41 2.91
N PRO A 116 3.19 -5.06 2.20
CA PRO A 116 2.14 -5.83 2.83
C PRO A 116 2.65 -6.92 3.79
N LYS A 117 3.90 -7.38 3.70
CA LYS A 117 4.51 -8.24 4.73
C LYS A 117 4.54 -7.56 6.10
N GLU A 118 4.93 -6.29 6.13
CA GLU A 118 5.06 -5.48 7.35
C GLU A 118 3.76 -4.76 7.71
N GLN A 119 2.91 -4.46 6.74
CA GLN A 119 1.65 -3.74 6.93
C GLN A 119 0.43 -4.68 6.79
N PRO A 120 -0.05 -5.27 7.89
CA PRO A 120 -1.02 -6.35 7.81
C PRO A 120 -2.43 -5.86 7.41
N TYR A 121 -2.76 -4.58 7.61
CA TYR A 121 -4.02 -4.00 7.12
C TYR A 121 -4.06 -3.89 5.59
N PHE A 122 -2.92 -3.56 4.97
CA PHE A 122 -2.82 -3.49 3.52
C PHE A 122 -2.86 -4.89 2.90
N ARG A 123 -2.13 -5.84 3.51
CA ARG A 123 -2.22 -7.26 3.12
C ARG A 123 -3.64 -7.81 3.20
N LYS A 124 -4.35 -7.55 4.30
CA LYS A 124 -5.73 -8.00 4.47
C LYS A 124 -6.64 -7.42 3.38
N PHE A 125 -6.45 -6.15 3.02
CA PHE A 125 -7.18 -5.50 1.94
C PHE A 125 -6.91 -6.19 0.59
N LEU A 126 -5.64 -6.41 0.24
CA LEU A 126 -5.26 -7.04 -1.02
C LEU A 126 -5.80 -8.48 -1.15
N ARG A 127 -5.85 -9.22 -0.04
CA ARG A 127 -6.41 -10.60 0.01
C ARG A 127 -7.94 -10.65 -0.03
N ASN A 128 -8.63 -9.54 0.22
CA ASN A 128 -10.09 -9.51 0.13
C ASN A 128 -10.50 -9.30 -1.34
N ALA A 129 -10.96 -10.37 -1.99
CA ALA A 129 -11.36 -10.35 -3.40
C ALA A 129 -12.43 -9.29 -3.72
N ALA A 130 -13.38 -9.04 -2.83
CA ALA A 130 -14.40 -8.02 -3.03
C ALA A 130 -13.82 -6.60 -2.93
N ALA A 131 -13.00 -6.34 -1.91
CA ALA A 131 -12.40 -5.03 -1.66
C ALA A 131 -11.35 -4.66 -2.71
N ALA A 132 -10.55 -5.63 -3.19
CA ALA A 132 -9.50 -5.43 -4.18
C ALA A 132 -9.98 -5.52 -5.64
N LYS A 133 -11.22 -5.97 -5.91
CA LYS A 133 -11.73 -6.21 -7.27
C LYS A 133 -11.47 -5.06 -8.24
N GLY A 134 -10.79 -5.37 -9.35
CA GLY A 134 -10.45 -4.43 -10.43
C GLY A 134 -9.35 -3.40 -10.11
N ILE A 135 -8.93 -3.27 -8.85
CA ILE A 135 -7.88 -2.31 -8.45
C ILE A 135 -6.53 -2.64 -9.10
N PRO A 136 -6.05 -3.91 -9.12
CA PRO A 136 -4.78 -4.22 -9.78
C PRO A 136 -4.75 -3.81 -11.25
N THR A 137 -5.81 -4.11 -12.01
CA THR A 137 -5.94 -3.67 -13.41
C THR A 137 -5.93 -2.15 -13.54
N ILE A 138 -6.72 -1.41 -12.74
CA ILE A 138 -6.76 0.05 -12.79
C ILE A 138 -5.37 0.65 -12.54
N VAL A 139 -4.67 0.16 -11.53
CA VAL A 139 -3.33 0.63 -11.16
C VAL A 139 -2.31 0.30 -12.25
N ALA A 140 -2.33 -0.91 -12.82
CA ALA A 140 -1.44 -1.29 -13.91
C ALA A 140 -1.72 -0.50 -15.19
N ARG A 141 -2.99 -0.30 -15.56
CA ARG A 141 -3.40 0.50 -16.73
C ARG A 141 -2.96 1.95 -16.58
N ALA A 142 -3.10 2.55 -15.40
CA ALA A 142 -2.63 3.91 -15.16
C ALA A 142 -1.11 4.05 -15.37
N PHE A 143 -0.31 3.01 -15.09
CA PHE A 143 1.11 3.01 -15.44
C PHE A 143 1.30 3.06 -16.97
N VAL A 144 0.60 2.19 -17.70
CA VAL A 144 0.63 2.11 -19.17
C VAL A 144 0.23 3.43 -19.82
N ASP A 145 -0.82 4.06 -19.31
CA ASP A 145 -1.35 5.32 -19.84
C ASP A 145 -0.50 6.55 -19.41
N GLY A 146 0.55 6.35 -18.62
CA GLY A 146 1.47 7.38 -18.17
C GLY A 146 0.97 8.16 -16.95
N THR A 147 1.00 7.55 -15.77
CA THR A 147 0.69 8.25 -14.50
C THR A 147 1.67 9.41 -14.26
N SER A 148 1.19 10.53 -13.69
CA SER A 148 2.07 11.65 -13.33
C SER A 148 2.79 11.34 -12.01
N TRP A 149 4.10 11.09 -12.08
CA TRP A 149 4.92 10.79 -10.91
C TRP A 149 5.18 12.03 -10.05
N LYS A 150 5.01 11.89 -8.74
CA LYS A 150 5.35 12.96 -7.79
C LYS A 150 6.15 12.41 -6.62
N ARG A 151 7.29 13.04 -6.35
CA ARG A 151 8.07 12.78 -5.13
C ARG A 151 7.18 12.97 -3.91
N PRO A 152 7.22 12.06 -2.93
CA PRO A 152 8.24 11.01 -2.73
C PRO A 152 8.12 9.75 -3.59
N SER A 153 6.99 9.53 -4.27
CA SER A 153 6.79 8.37 -5.12
C SER A 153 7.49 8.53 -6.48
N GLY A 154 7.53 7.45 -7.24
CA GLY A 154 8.16 7.37 -8.55
C GLY A 154 7.71 6.11 -9.30
N PRO A 155 8.21 5.89 -10.52
CA PRO A 155 7.82 4.73 -11.33
C PRO A 155 8.16 3.40 -10.64
N GLY A 156 9.25 3.33 -9.89
CA GLY A 156 9.61 2.14 -9.11
C GLY A 156 8.67 1.88 -7.94
N HIS A 157 8.20 2.92 -7.24
CA HIS A 157 7.17 2.76 -6.20
C HIS A 157 5.84 2.24 -6.77
N HIS A 158 5.44 2.72 -7.96
CA HIS A 158 4.26 2.18 -8.65
C HIS A 158 4.50 0.73 -9.08
N CYS A 159 5.70 0.39 -9.55
CA CYS A 159 6.05 -1.00 -9.85
C CYS A 159 5.99 -1.90 -8.61
N ALA A 160 6.53 -1.45 -7.47
CA ALA A 160 6.44 -2.16 -6.21
C ALA A 160 4.98 -2.38 -5.79
N LEU A 161 4.11 -1.37 -5.96
CA LEU A 161 2.67 -1.50 -5.72
C LEU A 161 2.03 -2.58 -6.62
N ILE A 162 2.35 -2.60 -7.92
CA ILE A 162 1.85 -3.63 -8.85
C ILE A 162 2.36 -5.01 -8.43
N ILE A 163 3.63 -5.15 -8.05
CA ILE A 163 4.20 -6.41 -7.53
C ILE A 163 3.42 -6.88 -6.29
N HIS A 164 3.13 -5.99 -5.35
CA HIS A 164 2.33 -6.31 -4.17
C HIS A 164 0.94 -6.81 -4.55
N MET A 165 0.28 -6.18 -5.52
CA MET A 165 -1.03 -6.62 -6.02
C MET A 165 -0.97 -7.98 -6.72
N LEU A 166 0.10 -8.26 -7.48
CA LEU A 166 0.30 -9.56 -8.12
C LEU A 166 0.48 -10.68 -7.07
N PHE A 167 1.27 -10.43 -6.02
CA PHE A 167 1.55 -11.45 -5.00
C PHE A 167 0.39 -11.68 -4.03
N TRP A 168 -0.31 -10.63 -3.61
CA TRP A 168 -1.26 -10.70 -2.51
C TRP A 168 -2.74 -10.77 -2.93
N CYS A 169 -3.10 -10.31 -4.13
CA CYS A 169 -4.46 -10.44 -4.63
C CYS A 169 -4.73 -11.82 -5.22
N ASP A 170 -6.00 -12.23 -5.21
CA ASP A 170 -6.48 -13.44 -5.85
C ASP A 170 -6.27 -13.36 -7.39
N PRO A 171 -5.59 -14.33 -8.02
CA PRO A 171 -5.38 -14.33 -9.47
C PRO A 171 -6.67 -14.38 -10.29
N SER A 172 -7.77 -14.88 -9.72
CA SER A 172 -9.09 -14.91 -10.38
C SER A 172 -9.72 -13.52 -10.55
N LEU A 173 -9.11 -12.47 -9.98
CA LEU A 173 -9.53 -11.09 -10.24
C LEU A 173 -9.19 -10.62 -11.66
N GLY A 174 -8.19 -11.21 -12.29
CA GLY A 174 -7.90 -10.98 -13.71
C GLY A 174 -8.70 -11.90 -14.61
N ASP A 175 -8.93 -11.45 -15.84
CA ASP A 175 -9.73 -12.12 -16.87
C ASP A 175 -9.28 -13.53 -17.28
N ASP A 176 -7.99 -13.84 -17.19
CA ASP A 176 -7.41 -15.13 -17.58
C ASP A 176 -7.05 -16.05 -16.39
N GLY A 177 -7.27 -15.58 -15.17
CA GLY A 177 -6.97 -16.31 -13.93
C GLY A 177 -5.48 -16.57 -13.67
N LYS A 178 -4.56 -16.03 -14.49
CA LYS A 178 -3.11 -16.17 -14.26
C LYS A 178 -2.58 -15.20 -13.22
N ALA A 179 -3.18 -14.03 -13.14
CA ALA A 179 -2.78 -12.95 -12.25
C ALA A 179 -3.97 -12.03 -11.97
N SER A 180 -3.85 -11.22 -10.91
CA SER A 180 -4.90 -10.29 -10.49
C SER A 180 -5.10 -9.08 -11.42
N VAL A 181 -4.24 -8.92 -12.44
CA VAL A 181 -4.26 -7.88 -13.47
C VAL A 181 -4.66 -8.51 -14.79
N ASP A 182 -5.57 -7.91 -15.54
CA ASP A 182 -6.06 -8.45 -16.82
C ASP A 182 -4.96 -8.65 -17.87
N ALA A 183 -5.09 -9.69 -18.69
CA ALA A 183 -4.06 -10.17 -19.61
C ALA A 183 -3.63 -9.12 -20.64
N ASP A 184 -4.59 -8.37 -21.21
CA ASP A 184 -4.29 -7.31 -22.17
C ASP A 184 -3.47 -6.18 -21.53
N VAL A 185 -3.80 -5.81 -20.30
CA VAL A 185 -3.07 -4.78 -19.54
C VAL A 185 -1.65 -5.26 -19.25
N ARG A 186 -1.47 -6.50 -18.79
CA ARG A 186 -0.14 -7.09 -18.55
C ARG A 186 0.71 -7.09 -19.83
N ALA A 187 0.12 -7.46 -20.97
CA ALA A 187 0.82 -7.46 -22.25
C ALA A 187 1.29 -6.05 -22.67
N THR A 188 0.50 -5.01 -22.39
CA THR A 188 0.88 -3.61 -22.65
C THR A 188 1.82 -3.02 -21.59
N LEU A 189 1.85 -3.58 -20.38
CA LEU A 189 2.69 -3.10 -19.28
C LEU A 189 4.18 -3.35 -19.53
N VAL A 190 4.55 -4.47 -20.16
CA VAL A 190 5.95 -4.78 -20.48
C VAL A 190 6.60 -3.73 -21.38
N PRO A 191 6.06 -3.38 -22.57
CA PRO A 191 6.66 -2.34 -23.41
C PRO A 191 6.61 -0.95 -22.77
N ALA A 192 5.59 -0.65 -21.95
CA ALA A 192 5.55 0.60 -21.17
C ALA A 192 6.71 0.67 -20.16
N LEU A 193 6.99 -0.42 -19.43
CA LEU A 193 8.14 -0.52 -18.52
C LEU A 193 9.46 -0.34 -19.25
N GLU A 194 9.63 -0.96 -20.42
CA GLU A 194 10.84 -0.81 -21.23
C GLU A 194 11.04 0.64 -21.69
N SER A 195 9.98 1.30 -22.13
CA SER A 195 10.03 2.71 -22.51
C SER A 195 10.43 3.60 -21.33
N VAL A 196 9.88 3.37 -20.13
CA VAL A 196 10.25 4.14 -18.93
C VAL A 196 11.70 3.85 -18.56
N LEU A 197 12.10 2.57 -18.50
CA LEU A 197 13.49 2.17 -18.20
C LEU A 197 14.49 2.85 -19.14
N GLU A 198 14.25 2.83 -20.45
CA GLU A 198 15.13 3.47 -21.44
C GLU A 198 15.19 4.99 -21.21
N SER A 199 14.05 5.64 -20.98
CA SER A 199 14.01 7.09 -20.70
C SER A 199 14.72 7.49 -19.40
N THR A 200 14.83 6.55 -18.45
CA THR A 200 15.50 6.79 -17.17
C THR A 200 17.01 6.52 -17.22
N ARG A 201 17.54 5.90 -18.27
CA ARG A 201 18.99 5.68 -18.43
C ARG A 201 19.71 7.02 -18.55
N GLY A 202 20.51 7.35 -17.54
CA GLY A 202 21.22 8.64 -17.45
C GLY A 202 20.45 9.76 -16.76
N SER A 203 19.24 9.49 -16.23
CA SER A 203 18.52 10.40 -15.35
C SER A 203 18.96 10.25 -13.89
N ASP A 204 18.74 11.30 -13.08
CA ASP A 204 18.98 11.28 -11.62
C ASP A 204 17.82 10.59 -10.88
N ILE A 205 17.51 9.35 -11.28
CA ILE A 205 16.56 8.49 -10.59
C ILE A 205 17.29 7.59 -9.61
N GLU A 206 16.71 7.37 -8.44
CA GLU A 206 17.28 6.47 -7.45
C GLU A 206 17.38 5.04 -8.00
N GLN A 207 18.53 4.39 -7.77
CA GLN A 207 18.81 3.01 -8.22
C GLN A 207 17.70 2.03 -7.85
N LEU A 208 17.11 2.19 -6.66
CA LEU A 208 16.03 1.33 -6.18
C LEU A 208 14.79 1.39 -7.09
N GLN A 209 14.50 2.55 -7.69
CA GLN A 209 13.37 2.67 -8.62
C GLN A 209 13.60 1.81 -9.87
N ILE A 210 14.84 1.77 -10.38
CA ILE A 210 15.21 0.95 -11.54
C ILE A 210 15.07 -0.54 -11.20
N VAL A 211 15.55 -0.94 -10.02
CA VAL A 211 15.45 -2.34 -9.55
C VAL A 211 14.01 -2.80 -9.49
N GLU A 212 13.08 -2.00 -8.97
CA GLU A 212 11.66 -2.40 -8.91
C GLU A 212 11.01 -2.49 -10.31
N MET A 213 11.40 -1.63 -11.26
CA MET A 213 10.93 -1.73 -12.65
C MET A 213 11.43 -3.01 -13.33
N GLU A 214 12.72 -3.32 -13.18
CA GLU A 214 13.30 -4.57 -13.71
C GLU A 214 12.69 -5.81 -13.05
N ARG A 215 12.47 -5.76 -11.74
CA ARG A 215 11.83 -6.84 -10.97
C ARG A 215 10.40 -7.09 -11.45
N LEU A 216 9.59 -6.04 -11.65
CA LEU A 216 8.24 -6.19 -12.18
C LEU A 216 8.27 -6.82 -13.58
N LYS A 217 9.17 -6.37 -14.46
CA LYS A 217 9.34 -6.96 -15.80
C LYS A 217 9.66 -8.46 -15.71
N GLY A 218 10.57 -8.87 -14.83
CA GLY A 218 10.90 -10.28 -14.61
C GLY A 218 9.71 -11.10 -14.10
N ILE A 219 8.93 -10.55 -13.17
CA ILE A 219 7.70 -11.17 -12.64
C ILE A 219 6.65 -11.39 -13.75
N LEU A 220 6.40 -10.38 -14.59
CA LEU A 220 5.45 -10.49 -15.70
C LEU A 220 5.87 -11.59 -16.68
N GLY A 221 7.16 -11.67 -17.02
CA GLY A 221 7.69 -12.74 -17.86
C GLY A 221 7.50 -14.14 -17.25
N ALA A 222 7.66 -14.28 -15.93
CA ALA A 222 7.41 -15.55 -15.23
C ALA A 222 5.93 -15.94 -15.22
N ILE A 223 5.01 -14.98 -15.04
CA ILE A 223 3.57 -15.21 -15.09
C ILE A 223 3.16 -15.70 -16.48
N ASP A 224 3.64 -15.06 -17.54
CA ASP A 224 3.25 -15.41 -18.91
C ASP A 224 3.79 -16.78 -19.33
N ALA A 225 5.01 -17.13 -18.90
CA ALA A 225 5.66 -18.40 -19.20
C ALA A 225 5.04 -19.61 -18.46
N MET A 226 4.34 -19.40 -17.35
CA MET A 226 3.76 -20.46 -16.54
C MET A 226 2.28 -20.72 -16.88
N PRO A 227 1.81 -21.98 -16.73
CA PRO A 227 0.39 -22.27 -16.82
C PRO A 227 -0.35 -21.78 -15.56
N GLY A 228 -1.57 -21.28 -15.73
CA GLY A 228 -2.41 -20.78 -14.63
C GLY A 228 -1.68 -19.77 -13.73
N ALA A 229 -1.98 -19.82 -12.44
CA ALA A 229 -1.39 -18.93 -11.44
C ALA A 229 -0.19 -19.52 -10.68
N HIS A 230 0.41 -20.62 -11.16
CA HIS A 230 1.39 -21.40 -10.39
C HIS A 230 2.56 -20.58 -9.82
N TYR A 231 3.11 -19.64 -10.60
CA TYR A 231 4.19 -18.77 -10.13
C TYR A 231 3.76 -17.91 -8.94
N LEU A 232 2.57 -17.32 -9.03
CA LEU A 232 2.03 -16.45 -7.98
C LEU A 232 1.58 -17.25 -6.76
N ASP A 233 0.97 -18.42 -6.94
CA ASP A 233 0.56 -19.27 -5.81
C ASP A 233 1.77 -19.80 -5.03
N SER A 234 2.82 -20.23 -5.73
CA SER A 234 4.08 -20.63 -5.09
C SER A 234 4.73 -19.48 -4.34
N THR A 235 4.79 -18.30 -4.97
CA THR A 235 5.35 -17.10 -4.32
C THR A 235 4.51 -16.72 -3.11
N ARG A 236 3.19 -16.64 -3.23
CA ARG A 236 2.27 -16.32 -2.13
C ARG A 236 2.44 -17.29 -0.97
N GLY A 237 2.49 -18.60 -1.23
CA GLY A 237 2.72 -19.61 -0.19
C GLY A 237 4.05 -19.40 0.56
N TYR A 238 5.12 -19.04 -0.16
CA TYR A 238 6.39 -18.67 0.46
C TYR A 238 6.27 -17.42 1.34
N LEU A 239 5.59 -16.37 0.86
CA LEU A 239 5.39 -15.13 1.64
C LEU A 239 4.49 -15.36 2.86
N GLU A 240 3.45 -16.18 2.73
CA GLU A 240 2.55 -16.55 3.84
C GLU A 240 3.28 -17.35 4.91
N GLY A 241 4.16 -18.27 4.53
CA GLY A 241 5.03 -19.00 5.46
C GLY A 241 5.99 -18.11 6.27
N GLN A 242 6.23 -16.87 5.83
CA GLN A 242 6.99 -15.87 6.58
C GLN A 242 6.14 -15.10 7.60
N LEU A 243 4.81 -15.23 7.56
CA LEU A 243 3.87 -14.47 8.39
C LEU A 243 3.27 -15.26 9.55
N ASP A 244 3.42 -16.58 9.56
CA ASP A 244 2.85 -17.44 10.63
C ASP A 244 3.60 -17.32 11.97
N ILE A 245 4.64 -16.48 12.03
CA ILE A 245 5.36 -16.14 13.25
C ILE A 245 4.57 -15.19 14.15
N CYS A 246 4.72 -15.37 15.45
CA CYS A 246 4.13 -14.52 16.48
C CYS A 246 4.60 -13.05 16.35
N ASP A 247 3.65 -12.10 16.25
CA ASP A 247 3.95 -10.65 16.23
C ASP A 247 4.46 -10.11 17.59
N GLY A 248 4.68 -10.98 18.58
CA GLY A 248 5.12 -10.63 19.92
C GLY A 248 6.58 -10.20 20.02
N ASN A 249 7.38 -10.23 18.93
CA ASN A 249 8.83 -9.96 18.91
C ASN A 249 9.67 -10.75 19.95
N MET A 250 9.08 -11.69 20.68
CA MET A 250 9.71 -12.43 21.78
C MET A 250 9.74 -13.94 21.55
N CYS A 251 9.19 -14.44 20.44
CA CYS A 251 9.25 -15.86 20.09
C CYS A 251 9.05 -16.09 18.59
N ASP A 252 9.62 -17.19 18.11
CA ASP A 252 9.50 -17.69 16.72
C ASP A 252 8.46 -18.83 16.63
N GLU A 253 7.47 -18.85 17.53
CA GLU A 253 6.42 -19.87 17.58
C GLU A 253 5.25 -19.54 16.64
N ASP A 254 4.57 -20.59 16.18
CA ASP A 254 3.38 -20.48 15.34
C ASP A 254 2.24 -19.73 16.05
N ALA A 255 1.58 -18.85 15.31
CA ALA A 255 0.58 -17.96 15.86
C ALA A 255 -0.83 -18.59 15.90
N GLU A 256 -1.26 -19.08 17.07
CA GLU A 256 -2.57 -19.73 17.28
C GLU A 256 -3.73 -18.77 17.58
N LEU A 257 -3.43 -17.59 18.13
CA LEU A 257 -4.41 -16.59 18.55
C LEU A 257 -4.40 -15.39 17.60
N SER A 258 -5.56 -14.77 17.40
CA SER A 258 -5.68 -13.48 16.70
C SER A 258 -6.14 -12.39 17.65
N CYS A 259 -5.72 -11.15 17.41
CA CYS A 259 -6.23 -10.01 18.16
C CYS A 259 -7.76 -9.95 18.06
N SER A 260 -8.47 -9.94 19.19
CA SER A 260 -9.94 -9.92 19.22
C SER A 260 -10.55 -8.64 18.63
N LYS A 261 -9.81 -7.53 18.63
CA LYS A 261 -10.26 -6.24 18.12
C LYS A 261 -10.04 -6.10 16.61
N CYS A 262 -8.79 -6.15 16.14
CA CYS A 262 -8.49 -5.94 14.72
C CYS A 262 -8.59 -7.22 13.88
N LYS A 263 -8.40 -8.40 14.51
CA LYS A 263 -8.30 -9.71 13.84
C LYS A 263 -7.19 -9.79 12.77
N THR A 264 -6.24 -8.86 12.82
CA THR A 264 -5.19 -8.68 11.81
C THR A 264 -3.84 -9.23 12.29
N THR A 265 -3.50 -8.97 13.55
CA THR A 265 -2.25 -9.40 14.21
C THR A 265 -2.44 -10.75 14.89
N ARG A 266 -1.45 -11.65 14.80
CA ARG A 266 -1.53 -13.01 15.35
C ARG A 266 -0.46 -13.24 16.42
N TYR A 267 -0.73 -14.15 17.35
CA TYR A 267 0.10 -14.44 18.53
C TYR A 267 0.13 -15.93 18.82
N CYS A 268 1.26 -16.47 19.29
CA CYS A 268 1.32 -17.85 19.78
C CYS A 268 0.52 -18.04 21.09
N GLY A 269 0.36 -16.98 21.89
CA GLY A 269 -0.27 -17.07 23.20
C GLY A 269 -0.69 -15.73 23.81
N LYS A 270 -1.43 -15.80 24.92
CA LYS A 270 -1.95 -14.62 25.65
C LYS A 270 -0.83 -13.73 26.21
N GLU A 271 0.33 -14.31 26.53
CA GLU A 271 1.48 -13.59 27.04
C GLU A 271 2.06 -12.64 25.98
N CYS A 272 2.36 -13.18 24.79
CA CYS A 272 2.81 -12.40 23.64
C CYS A 272 1.79 -11.34 23.21
N GLN A 273 0.49 -11.68 23.22
CA GLN A 273 -0.57 -10.71 22.98
C GLN A 273 -0.56 -9.57 24.00
N SER A 274 -0.49 -9.89 25.29
CA SER A 274 -0.49 -8.90 26.37
C SER A 274 0.76 -8.02 26.34
N TRP A 275 1.90 -8.60 25.97
CA TRP A 275 3.15 -7.86 25.79
C TRP A 275 3.06 -6.92 24.59
N HIS A 276 2.70 -7.42 23.39
CA HIS A 276 2.61 -6.59 22.18
C HIS A 276 1.55 -5.49 22.33
N TRP A 277 0.44 -5.78 23.04
CA TRP A 277 -0.56 -4.77 23.40
C TRP A 277 0.05 -3.57 24.11
N LYS A 278 0.91 -3.81 25.10
CA LYS A 278 1.59 -2.75 25.88
C LYS A 278 2.71 -2.06 25.11
N HIS A 279 3.31 -2.72 24.12
CA HIS A 279 4.50 -2.26 23.39
C HIS A 279 4.21 -1.80 21.96
N GLY A 280 2.97 -1.36 21.67
CA GLY A 280 2.66 -0.66 20.42
C GLY A 280 1.42 -1.14 19.70
N HIS A 281 0.96 -2.38 19.92
CA HIS A 281 -0.25 -2.85 19.22
C HIS A 281 -1.47 -2.01 19.60
N LYS A 282 -1.61 -1.60 20.87
CA LYS A 282 -2.75 -0.76 21.31
C LYS A 282 -2.94 0.49 20.47
N VAL A 283 -1.83 1.13 20.05
CA VAL A 283 -1.87 2.36 19.24
C VAL A 283 -2.00 2.09 17.74
N ARG A 284 -1.84 0.83 17.31
CA ARG A 284 -1.97 0.39 15.91
C ARG A 284 -3.14 -0.56 15.70
N CYS A 285 -4.02 -0.74 16.68
CA CYS A 285 -5.11 -1.72 16.65
C CYS A 285 -6.42 -1.06 16.20
N PHE A 286 -6.69 -1.18 14.90
CA PHE A 286 -7.84 -0.63 14.20
C PHE A 286 -8.77 -1.75 13.76
N LYS A 287 -10.08 -1.53 13.81
CA LYS A 287 -11.05 -2.46 13.25
C LYS A 287 -11.13 -2.19 11.74
N THR A 288 -11.14 -3.24 10.92
CA THR A 288 -11.39 -3.13 9.48
C THR A 288 -12.67 -3.87 9.10
N ASP A 289 -13.37 -3.35 8.09
CA ASP A 289 -14.64 -3.92 7.61
C ASP A 289 -14.46 -4.78 6.34
N TYR A 290 -13.24 -4.84 5.82
CA TYR A 290 -12.78 -5.77 4.78
C TYR A 290 -11.91 -6.88 5.37
#